data_AF-A0A5N7BHY2-F1
#
_entry.id   AF-A0A5N7BHY2-F1
#
_cell.length_a   1.000
_cell.length_b   1.000
_cell.length_c   1.000
_cell.angle_alpha   90.00
_cell.angle_beta   90.00
_cell.angle_gamma   90.00
#
_symmetry.space_group_name_H-M   'P 1'
#
loop_
_entity.id
_entity.type
_entity.pdbx_description
1 polymer ?
#
loop_
_entity_poly.entity_id
_entity_poly.type
_entity_poly.pdbx_seq_one_letter_code
_entity_poly.pdbx_strand_id
1 'polypeptide(L)'
;MDAPVGIVSLPFDWSKTPQDDWNMPSNAKAAQVSEQKLQLTQFSPLFVVTIRGSAYVLKVHHGQGLKRYFDSPDSEVDRHVCERTAYERLQSHEISKGGRIPRFYGTMDHFDLDQYQPHLSGFPQDEYPPKGILLEYTPNMRQLHWSNYTKERLQGFIQGLKELHRAKVLHDDR
;
A
#
# COMPACT_ATOMS: atom_id res chain seq x y z
N MET A 1 16.37 11.57 24.74
CA MET A 1 15.09 12.04 25.29
C MET A 1 14.07 11.77 24.20
N ASP A 2 13.37 10.65 24.32
CA ASP A 2 12.37 10.22 23.35
C ASP A 2 11.11 11.06 23.55
N ALA A 3 10.71 11.79 22.51
CA ALA A 3 9.41 12.45 22.51
C ALA A 3 8.32 11.37 22.45
N PRO A 4 7.23 11.49 23.23
CA PRO A 4 6.11 10.57 23.13
C PRO A 4 5.52 10.67 21.72
N VAL A 5 5.45 9.53 21.02
CA VAL A 5 4.73 9.41 19.75
C VAL A 5 3.25 9.57 20.08
N GLY A 6 2.74 10.80 19.92
CA GLY A 6 1.34 11.13 20.17
C GLY A 6 0.43 10.37 19.22
N ILE A 7 -0.54 9.65 19.77
CA ILE A 7 -1.63 9.04 19.03
C ILE A 7 -2.59 10.18 18.67
N VAL A 8 -2.68 10.53 17.39
CA VAL A 8 -3.74 11.40 16.86
C VAL A 8 -4.73 10.50 16.13
N SER A 9 -5.98 10.49 16.59
CA SER A 9 -7.09 9.80 15.93
C SER A 9 -7.78 10.80 15.01
N LEU A 10 -7.77 10.53 13.70
CA LEU A 10 -8.59 11.27 12.74
C LEU A 10 -9.90 10.50 12.48
N PRO A 11 -11.07 11.18 12.47
CA PRO A 11 -12.31 10.58 12.02
C PRO A 11 -12.31 10.52 10.49
N PHE A 12 -11.88 9.39 9.92
CA PHE A 12 -12.15 9.04 8.53
C PHE A 12 -13.54 8.42 8.44
N ASP A 13 -14.48 9.04 7.73
CA ASP A 13 -15.82 8.50 7.51
C ASP A 13 -15.84 7.53 6.32
N TRP A 14 -15.45 6.28 6.60
CA TRP A 14 -15.40 5.18 5.62
C TRP A 14 -16.80 4.74 5.12
N SER A 15 -17.88 5.37 5.58
CA SER A 15 -19.22 5.15 5.03
C SER A 15 -19.48 5.93 3.73
N LYS A 16 -18.60 6.88 3.37
CA LYS A 16 -18.75 7.75 2.18
C LYS A 16 -17.78 7.44 1.04
N THR A 17 -16.75 6.64 1.29
CA THR A 17 -15.94 6.04 0.21
C THR A 17 -16.78 5.00 -0.52
N PRO A 18 -16.76 4.93 -1.86
CA PRO A 18 -17.46 3.88 -2.61
C PRO A 18 -17.09 2.52 -2.02
N GLN A 19 -18.08 1.90 -1.38
CA GLN A 19 -17.90 0.68 -0.59
C GLN A 19 -17.79 -0.55 -1.51
N ASP A 20 -18.01 -0.35 -2.81
CA ASP A 20 -18.27 -1.40 -3.79
C ASP A 20 -16.99 -2.05 -4.36
N ASP A 21 -15.80 -1.46 -4.16
CA ASP A 21 -14.53 -1.96 -4.73
C ASP A 21 -13.60 -2.65 -3.72
N TRP A 22 -14.00 -2.77 -2.44
CA TRP A 22 -13.14 -3.30 -1.38
C TRP A 22 -13.55 -4.71 -0.95
N ASN A 23 -12.66 -5.69 -1.12
CA ASN A 23 -12.90 -7.08 -0.68
C ASN A 23 -12.62 -7.24 0.84
N MET A 24 -13.42 -6.60 1.69
CA MET A 24 -13.24 -6.57 3.15
C MET A 24 -14.07 -7.64 3.89
N PRO A 25 -13.53 -8.23 4.98
CA PRO A 25 -14.33 -9.10 5.85
C PRO A 25 -15.48 -8.33 6.56
N SER A 26 -16.58 -9.04 6.85
CA SER A 26 -17.92 -8.48 7.07
C SER A 26 -18.33 -8.14 8.52
N ASN A 27 -17.43 -8.17 9.51
CA ASN A 27 -17.79 -7.89 10.91
C ASN A 27 -17.62 -6.39 11.27
N ALA A 28 -18.74 -5.73 11.62
CA ALA A 28 -18.86 -4.27 11.68
C ALA A 28 -18.77 -3.68 13.10
N LYS A 29 -18.04 -2.56 13.24
CA LYS A 29 -18.53 -1.26 13.76
C LYS A 29 -17.52 -0.15 13.41
N ALA A 30 -17.99 1.11 13.51
CA ALA A 30 -17.37 2.35 13.06
C ALA A 30 -15.82 2.37 13.05
N ALA A 31 -15.27 2.84 11.94
CA ALA A 31 -13.84 2.90 11.72
C ALA A 31 -13.20 4.00 12.59
N GLN A 32 -12.28 3.59 13.46
CA GLN A 32 -11.34 4.47 14.11
C GLN A 32 -9.99 4.26 13.44
N VAL A 33 -9.42 5.30 12.85
CA VAL A 33 -8.04 5.27 12.38
C VAL A 33 -7.15 5.61 13.57
N SER A 34 -6.30 4.67 13.98
CA SER A 34 -5.16 4.94 14.86
C SER A 34 -3.89 4.82 14.01
N GLU A 35 -3.13 5.91 13.93
CA GLU A 35 -1.98 5.99 13.05
C GLU A 35 -0.70 5.56 13.74
N GLN A 36 0.12 4.80 13.01
CA GLN A 36 1.55 4.74 13.22
C GLN A 36 2.23 4.91 11.86
N LYS A 37 3.06 5.94 11.72
CA LYS A 37 3.87 6.16 10.53
C LYS A 37 4.98 5.11 10.51
N LEU A 38 4.89 4.13 9.60
CA LEU A 38 5.88 3.04 9.55
C LEU A 38 7.17 3.50 8.87
N GLN A 39 7.05 4.17 7.73
CA GLN A 39 8.21 4.52 6.91
C GLN A 39 7.83 5.56 5.86
N LEU A 40 8.64 6.63 5.74
CA LEU A 40 8.69 7.42 4.53
C LEU A 40 9.73 6.78 3.61
N THR A 41 9.30 6.33 2.44
CA THR A 41 10.25 6.11 1.35
C THR A 41 10.35 7.39 0.54
N GLN A 42 11.42 7.55 -0.23
CA GLN A 42 11.59 8.69 -1.14
C GLN A 42 10.52 8.77 -2.25
N PHE A 43 9.69 7.73 -2.41
CA PHE A 43 8.76 7.60 -3.54
C PHE A 43 7.29 7.51 -3.14
N SER A 44 6.99 7.02 -1.95
CA SER A 44 5.61 6.79 -1.47
C SER A 44 5.59 6.67 0.06
N PRO A 45 4.75 7.43 0.78
CA PRO A 45 4.50 7.21 2.19
C PRO A 45 3.65 5.96 2.44
N LEU A 46 3.97 5.28 3.55
CA LEU A 46 3.24 4.12 4.07
C LEU A 46 2.63 4.47 5.43
N PHE A 47 1.32 4.26 5.58
CA PHE A 47 0.56 4.53 6.79
C PHE A 47 -0.02 3.23 7.34
N VAL A 48 0.05 3.01 8.66
CA VAL A 48 -0.89 2.06 9.29
C VAL A 48 -2.20 2.79 9.49
N VAL A 49 -3.26 2.19 8.97
CA VAL A 49 -4.63 2.65 9.19
C VAL A 49 -5.43 1.57 9.88
N THR A 50 -6.35 1.97 10.74
CA THR A 50 -7.30 1.03 11.36
C THR A 50 -8.66 1.24 10.72
N ILE A 51 -9.21 0.17 10.17
CA ILE A 51 -10.50 0.16 9.49
C ILE A 51 -11.32 -0.94 10.15
N ARG A 52 -12.47 -0.57 10.72
CA ARG A 52 -13.36 -1.50 11.44
C ARG A 52 -12.63 -2.32 12.52
N GLY A 53 -11.68 -1.70 13.23
CA GLY A 53 -10.90 -2.34 14.30
C GLY A 53 -9.77 -3.27 13.84
N SER A 54 -9.55 -3.39 12.53
CA SER A 54 -8.43 -4.16 11.96
C SER A 54 -7.38 -3.21 11.40
N ALA A 55 -6.10 -3.54 11.58
CA ALA A 55 -4.98 -2.76 11.06
C ALA A 55 -4.66 -3.15 9.61
N TYR A 56 -4.32 -2.14 8.79
CA TYR A 56 -3.96 -2.27 7.39
C TYR A 56 -2.80 -1.34 7.06
N VAL A 57 -2.13 -1.59 5.94
CA VAL A 57 -1.15 -0.67 5.38
C VAL A 57 -1.77 0.06 4.20
N LEU A 58 -1.87 1.38 4.30
CA LEU A 58 -2.20 2.25 3.19
C LEU A 58 -0.91 2.80 2.59
N LYS A 59 -0.63 2.44 1.35
CA LYS A 59 0.46 3.02 0.57
C LYS A 59 -0.12 4.08 -0.35
N VAL A 60 0.41 5.29 -0.28
CA VAL A 60 -0.07 6.42 -1.09
C VAL A 60 1.00 6.79 -2.11
N HIS A 61 0.57 6.97 -3.35
CA HIS A 61 1.37 7.32 -4.50
C HIS A 61 1.06 8.75 -4.92
N HIS A 62 2.09 9.47 -5.34
CA HIS A 62 1.92 10.72 -6.07
C HIS A 62 1.11 10.47 -7.34
N GLY A 63 0.19 11.38 -7.65
CA GLY A 63 -0.59 11.28 -8.88
C GLY A 63 0.31 11.43 -10.10
N GLN A 64 0.08 10.61 -11.12
CA GLN A 64 0.80 10.70 -12.39
C GLN A 64 -0.14 11.09 -13.52
N GLY A 65 0.31 12.03 -14.34
CA GLY A 65 -0.39 12.47 -15.53
C GLY A 65 -0.27 11.48 -16.68
N LEU A 66 -0.70 11.91 -17.87
CA LEU A 66 -0.55 11.13 -19.09
C LEU A 66 0.93 10.83 -19.38
N LYS A 67 1.18 9.69 -20.05
CA LYS A 67 2.50 9.38 -20.60
C LYS A 67 3.02 10.53 -21.45
N ARG A 68 4.28 10.87 -21.25
CA ARG A 68 5.01 11.86 -22.04
C ARG A 68 5.48 11.23 -23.34
N TYR A 69 5.79 12.07 -24.33
CA TYR A 69 6.17 11.59 -25.68
C TYR A 69 7.46 10.74 -25.70
N PHE A 70 8.31 10.85 -24.68
CA PHE A 70 9.54 10.08 -24.53
C PHE A 70 9.37 8.83 -23.65
N ASP A 71 8.19 8.64 -23.06
CA ASP A 71 7.91 7.41 -22.31
C ASP A 71 7.73 6.25 -23.28
N SER A 72 8.13 5.05 -22.85
CA SER A 72 7.93 3.85 -23.66
C SER A 72 6.42 3.62 -23.88
N PRO A 73 5.96 3.47 -25.13
CA PRO A 73 4.55 3.21 -25.42
C PRO A 73 4.08 1.91 -24.76
N ASP A 74 4.98 0.93 -24.67
CA ASP A 74 4.70 -0.42 -24.16
C ASP A 74 4.80 -0.56 -22.63
N SER A 75 5.33 0.45 -21.93
CA SER A 75 5.59 0.37 -20.47
C SER A 75 4.66 1.26 -19.68
N GLU A 76 3.95 0.72 -18.69
CA GLU A 76 3.22 1.56 -17.73
C GLU A 76 4.20 2.37 -16.87
N VAL A 77 3.94 3.67 -16.74
CA VAL A 77 4.78 4.62 -15.99
C VAL A 77 4.12 5.08 -14.70
N ASP A 78 2.80 4.96 -14.59
CA ASP A 78 2.08 5.24 -13.35
C ASP A 78 2.36 4.10 -12.35
N ARG A 79 3.15 4.42 -11.31
CA ARG A 79 3.53 3.47 -10.26
C ARG A 79 2.33 2.88 -9.53
N HIS A 80 1.26 3.66 -9.33
CA HIS A 80 0.04 3.17 -8.71
C HIS A 80 -0.63 2.12 -9.62
N VAL A 81 -0.69 2.36 -10.93
CA VAL A 81 -1.26 1.39 -11.89
C VAL A 81 -0.42 0.10 -11.94
N CYS A 82 0.91 0.23 -12.03
CA CYS A 82 1.82 -0.92 -11.98
C CYS A 82 1.60 -1.77 -10.73
N GLU A 83 1.58 -1.15 -9.54
CA GLU A 83 1.48 -1.86 -8.28
C GLU A 83 0.09 -2.46 -8.06
N ARG A 84 -0.98 -1.72 -8.38
CA ARG A 84 -2.35 -2.23 -8.38
C ARG A 84 -2.48 -3.47 -9.25
N THR A 85 -2.05 -3.39 -10.51
CA THR A 85 -2.15 -4.51 -11.45
C THR A 85 -1.29 -5.70 -11.02
N ALA A 86 -0.15 -5.47 -10.39
CA ALA A 86 0.62 -6.55 -9.78
C ALA A 86 -0.19 -7.27 -8.70
N TYR A 87 -0.77 -6.54 -7.75
CA TYR A 87 -1.57 -7.14 -6.67
C TYR A 87 -2.86 -7.81 -7.16
N GLU A 88 -3.56 -7.26 -8.14
CA GLU A 88 -4.72 -7.90 -8.79
C GLU A 88 -4.34 -9.24 -9.44
N ARG A 89 -3.18 -9.32 -10.09
CA ARG A 89 -2.65 -10.59 -10.63
C ARG A 89 -2.33 -11.59 -9.53
N LEU A 90 -1.73 -11.13 -8.42
CA LEU A 90 -1.40 -12.01 -7.29
C LEU A 90 -2.65 -12.55 -6.60
N GLN A 91 -3.69 -11.73 -6.48
CA GLN A 91 -4.98 -12.13 -5.93
C GLN A 91 -5.71 -13.12 -6.84
N SER A 92 -5.72 -12.90 -8.15
CA SER A 92 -6.37 -13.82 -9.11
C SER A 92 -5.70 -15.19 -9.20
N HIS A 93 -4.40 -15.28 -8.88
CA HIS A 93 -3.66 -16.55 -8.79
C HIS A 93 -3.69 -17.14 -7.36
N GLU A 94 -4.48 -16.56 -6.45
CA GLU A 94 -4.62 -16.97 -5.04
C GLU A 94 -3.30 -17.01 -4.25
N ILE A 95 -2.26 -16.33 -4.72
CA ILE A 95 -0.92 -16.40 -4.14
C ILE A 95 -0.90 -15.76 -2.74
N SER A 96 -1.65 -14.69 -2.54
CA SER A 96 -1.76 -14.01 -1.24
C SER A 96 -2.37 -14.88 -0.13
N LYS A 97 -2.95 -16.06 -0.44
CA LYS A 97 -3.41 -17.02 0.58
C LYS A 97 -2.26 -17.73 1.31
N GLY A 98 -1.08 -17.80 0.68
CA GLY A 98 0.10 -18.47 1.23
C GLY A 98 0.85 -17.69 2.33
N GLY A 99 0.42 -16.46 2.65
CA GLY A 99 1.01 -15.62 3.71
C GLY A 99 2.42 -15.08 3.40
N ARG A 100 2.94 -15.32 2.19
CA ARG A 100 4.25 -14.82 1.72
C ARG A 100 4.18 -13.44 1.10
N ILE A 101 3.00 -13.08 0.59
CA ILE A 101 2.71 -11.82 -0.07
C ILE A 101 1.54 -11.18 0.70
N PRO A 102 1.61 -9.88 1.04
CA PRO A 102 0.50 -9.18 1.64
C PRO A 102 -0.78 -9.34 0.82
N ARG A 103 -1.91 -9.55 1.50
CA ARG A 103 -3.21 -9.49 0.82
C ARG A 103 -3.50 -8.09 0.31
N PHE A 104 -4.06 -8.03 -0.88
CA PHE A 104 -4.57 -6.81 -1.49
C PHE A 104 -6.06 -6.67 -1.20
N TYR A 105 -6.47 -5.50 -0.72
CA TYR A 105 -7.85 -5.25 -0.37
C TYR A 105 -8.56 -4.30 -1.34
N GLY A 106 -7.83 -3.50 -2.13
CA GLY A 106 -8.36 -2.61 -3.17
C GLY A 106 -7.55 -1.32 -3.36
N THR A 107 -8.13 -0.33 -4.05
CA THR A 107 -7.54 0.99 -4.34
C THR A 107 -8.40 2.17 -3.91
N MET A 108 -7.74 3.25 -3.51
CA MET A 108 -8.34 4.53 -3.16
C MET A 108 -7.86 5.60 -4.15
N ASP A 109 -8.76 6.04 -5.02
CA ASP A 109 -8.41 6.96 -6.11
C ASP A 109 -8.72 8.43 -5.78
N HIS A 110 -9.39 8.68 -4.66
CA HIS A 110 -9.83 10.02 -4.26
C HIS A 110 -9.43 10.28 -2.80
N PHE A 111 -8.45 11.17 -2.61
CA PHE A 111 -8.07 11.69 -1.31
C PHE A 111 -8.54 13.13 -1.16
N ASP A 112 -9.33 13.39 -0.13
CA ASP A 112 -9.56 14.75 0.36
C ASP A 112 -8.31 15.23 1.12
N LEU A 113 -7.41 15.92 0.42
CA LEU A 113 -6.14 16.37 0.98
C LEU A 113 -6.31 17.29 2.19
N ASP A 114 -7.40 18.05 2.28
CA ASP A 114 -7.67 18.97 3.39
C ASP A 114 -8.05 18.18 4.65
N GLN A 115 -8.80 17.09 4.48
CA GLN A 115 -9.17 16.20 5.58
C GLN A 115 -7.98 15.44 6.19
N TYR A 116 -6.91 15.22 5.42
CA TYR A 116 -5.76 14.41 5.83
C TYR A 116 -4.49 15.22 6.14
N GLN A 117 -4.58 16.54 6.26
CA GLN A 117 -3.49 17.35 6.80
C GLN A 117 -3.27 17.08 8.29
N PRO A 118 -2.02 17.10 8.79
CA PRO A 118 -0.77 17.36 8.07
C PRO A 118 -0.13 16.13 7.40
N HIS A 119 -0.77 14.96 7.44
CA HIS A 119 -0.18 13.67 7.12
C HIS A 119 0.09 13.49 5.62
N LEU A 120 -0.73 14.13 4.79
CA LEU A 120 -0.55 14.22 3.34
C LEU A 120 0.09 15.54 2.90
N SER A 121 0.80 16.28 3.76
CA SER A 121 1.34 17.61 3.43
C SER A 121 2.31 17.66 2.24
N GLY A 122 2.83 16.50 1.81
CA GLY A 122 3.70 16.38 0.63
C GLY A 122 2.96 16.28 -0.71
N PHE A 123 1.64 16.13 -0.71
CA PHE A 123 0.81 15.93 -1.91
C PHE A 123 0.05 17.16 -2.43
N PRO A 124 -0.25 18.24 -1.66
CA PRO A 124 -0.96 19.42 -2.17
C PRO A 124 -0.29 20.14 -3.33
N GLN A 125 1.01 19.90 -3.54
CA GLN A 125 1.77 20.48 -4.66
C GLN A 125 1.78 19.59 -5.91
N ASP A 126 1.24 18.37 -5.82
CA ASP A 126 1.16 17.49 -6.97
C ASP A 126 0.14 18.04 -7.97
N GLU A 127 0.49 17.97 -9.26
CA GLU A 127 -0.39 18.35 -10.37
C GLU A 127 -1.63 17.43 -10.45
N TYR A 128 -1.49 16.19 -10.01
CA TYR A 128 -2.52 15.15 -10.06
C TYR A 128 -2.81 14.63 -8.64
N PRO A 129 -4.08 14.29 -8.32
CA PRO A 129 -4.44 13.80 -7.00
C PRO A 129 -3.71 12.48 -6.70
N PRO A 130 -3.29 12.26 -5.44
CA PRO A 130 -2.65 11.01 -5.08
C PRO A 130 -3.61 9.83 -5.19
N LYS A 131 -3.06 8.63 -5.29
CA LYS A 131 -3.80 7.37 -5.32
C LYS A 131 -3.20 6.40 -4.34
N GLY A 132 -3.99 5.49 -3.79
CA GLY A 132 -3.54 4.60 -2.73
C GLY A 132 -3.97 3.16 -2.94
N ILE A 133 -3.20 2.25 -2.36
CA ILE A 133 -3.55 0.83 -2.28
C ILE A 133 -3.59 0.41 -0.82
N LEU A 134 -4.56 -0.45 -0.49
CA LEU A 134 -4.72 -0.98 0.86
C LEU A 134 -4.27 -2.43 0.92
N LEU A 135 -3.34 -2.70 1.83
CA LEU A 135 -2.67 -3.98 1.97
C LEU A 135 -2.80 -4.53 3.38
N GLU A 136 -2.56 -5.83 3.51
CA GLU A 136 -2.44 -6.52 4.79
C GLU A 136 -1.33 -5.90 5.65
N TYR A 137 -1.67 -5.61 6.91
CA TYR A 137 -0.68 -5.22 7.90
C TYR A 137 -0.07 -6.47 8.55
N THR A 138 1.25 -6.62 8.41
CA THR A 138 2.03 -7.63 9.12
C THR A 138 2.86 -6.95 10.20
N PRO A 139 2.61 -7.23 11.49
CA PRO A 139 3.38 -6.62 12.57
C PRO A 139 4.85 -7.04 12.51
N ASN A 140 5.75 -6.12 12.88
CA ASN A 140 7.20 -6.35 12.90
C ASN A 140 7.82 -6.71 11.54
N MET A 141 7.19 -6.33 10.43
CA MET A 141 7.78 -6.45 9.10
C MET A 141 9.09 -5.64 9.03
N ARG A 142 10.14 -6.25 8.48
CA ARG A 142 11.47 -5.63 8.34
C ARG A 142 11.96 -5.85 6.92
N GLN A 143 12.61 -4.83 6.37
CA GLN A 143 13.33 -4.97 5.10
C GLN A 143 14.41 -6.04 5.26
N LEU A 144 14.48 -6.96 4.30
CA LEU A 144 15.56 -7.93 4.23
C LEU A 144 16.86 -7.19 3.94
N HIS A 145 17.86 -7.39 4.78
CA HIS A 145 19.14 -6.71 4.75
C HIS A 145 20.25 -7.72 5.02
N TRP A 146 21.47 -7.43 4.55
CA TRP A 146 22.62 -8.30 4.75
C TRP A 146 22.89 -8.62 6.23
N SER A 147 22.59 -7.69 7.14
CA SER A 147 22.75 -7.88 8.59
C SER A 147 21.64 -8.71 9.27
N ASN A 148 20.50 -8.95 8.62
CA ASN A 148 19.37 -9.73 9.18
C ASN A 148 19.03 -10.97 8.33
N TYR A 149 19.97 -11.37 7.47
CA TYR A 149 19.86 -12.47 6.54
C TYR A 149 20.04 -13.83 7.24
N THR A 150 19.11 -14.77 6.99
CA THR A 150 19.26 -16.20 7.34
C THR A 150 18.93 -17.07 6.12
N LYS A 151 19.37 -18.34 6.11
CA LYS A 151 19.09 -19.26 5.01
C LYS A 151 17.59 -19.48 4.81
N GLU A 152 16.84 -19.56 5.90
CA GLU A 152 15.39 -19.78 5.91
C GLU A 152 14.67 -18.55 5.30
N ARG A 153 15.12 -17.34 5.65
CA ARG A 153 14.59 -16.09 5.07
C ARG A 153 14.87 -16.00 3.56
N LEU A 154 16.07 -16.40 3.12
CA LEU A 154 16.39 -16.44 1.70
C LEU A 154 15.52 -17.46 0.94
N GLN A 155 15.33 -18.65 1.50
CA GLN A 155 14.47 -19.66 0.89
C GLN A 155 13.03 -19.16 0.77
N GLY A 156 12.50 -18.50 1.80
CA GLY A 156 11.20 -17.82 1.75
C GLY A 156 11.14 -16.76 0.65
N PHE A 157 12.17 -15.92 0.53
CA PHE A 157 12.27 -14.90 -0.52
C PHE A 157 12.31 -15.50 -1.93
N ILE A 158 13.16 -16.49 -2.19
CA ILE A 158 13.23 -17.20 -3.47
C ILE A 158 11.89 -17.83 -3.82
N GLN A 159 11.20 -18.40 -2.83
CA GLN A 159 9.90 -19.01 -3.04
C GLN A 159 8.83 -17.95 -3.35
N GLY A 160 8.87 -16.79 -2.70
CA GLY A 160 8.05 -15.64 -3.03
C GLY A 160 8.28 -15.14 -4.47
N LEU A 161 9.55 -15.02 -4.90
CA LEU A 161 9.87 -14.65 -6.29
C LEU A 161 9.31 -15.65 -7.31
N LYS A 162 9.40 -16.95 -7.02
CA LYS A 162 8.81 -17.99 -7.88
C LYS A 162 7.28 -17.85 -7.98
N GLU A 163 6.63 -17.47 -6.89
CA GLU A 163 5.19 -17.21 -6.87
C GLU A 163 4.85 -15.96 -7.69
N LEU A 164 5.56 -14.84 -7.50
CA LEU A 164 5.40 -13.64 -8.34
C LEU A 164 5.51 -13.97 -9.83
N HIS A 165 6.54 -14.72 -10.23
CA HIS A 165 6.74 -15.11 -11.62
C HIS A 165 5.60 -16.00 -12.16
N ARG A 166 5.03 -16.89 -11.34
CA ARG A 166 3.86 -17.71 -11.74
C ARG A 166 2.63 -16.85 -12.03
N ALA A 167 2.45 -15.74 -11.32
CA ALA A 167 1.39 -14.75 -11.59
C ALA A 167 1.75 -13.75 -12.70
N LYS A 168 2.87 -13.96 -13.42
CA LYS A 168 3.35 -13.03 -14.45
C LYS A 168 3.57 -11.62 -13.90
N VAL A 169 4.05 -11.54 -12.66
CA VAL A 169 4.50 -10.31 -12.00
C VAL A 169 6.02 -10.37 -11.93
N LEU A 170 6.67 -9.34 -12.49
CA LEU A 170 8.10 -9.14 -12.37
C LEU A 170 8.36 -8.13 -11.24
N HIS A 171 9.24 -8.49 -10.32
CA HIS A 171 9.74 -7.54 -9.33
C HIS A 171 10.83 -6.69 -10.00
N ASP A 172 10.54 -5.41 -10.24
CA ASP A 172 11.44 -4.48 -10.89
C ASP A 172 11.37 -3.12 -10.17
N ASP A 173 12.52 -2.62 -9.70
CA ASP A 173 12.61 -1.39 -8.91
C ASP A 173 12.87 -0.16 -9.80
N ARG A 174 12.18 -0.08 -10.94
CA ARG A 174 12.30 1.05 -11.88
C ARG A 174 11.63 2.33 -11.38
#